data_AF-A0A1Q7AM63-F1
#
_entry.id   AF-A0A1Q7AM63-F1
#
_cell.length_a   1.000
_cell.length_b   1.000
_cell.length_c   1.000
_cell.angle_alpha   90.00
_cell.angle_beta   90.00
_cell.angle_gamma   90.00
#
_symmetry.space_group_name_H-M   'P 1'
#
loop_
_entity.id
_entity.type
_entity.pdbx_description
1 polymer ?
#
loop_
_entity_poly.entity_id
_entity_poly.type
_entity_poly.pdbx_seq_one_letter_code
_entity_poly.pdbx_strand_id
1 'polypeptide(L)'
;MRRRKNRTSSFCRKDESHSGLARVLIERSKVVVTILLLPAFFAFAGMRTRIDLVSGASSWAICALIVLVATAGKFGGTFIAARVTGLASRAAASLGILMNTRGLMELIVLNIGLDLGVISPVLFTMMVLMALATTIATTPLVDLLVPGLVRYNRPA
;
A
#
# COMPACT_ATOMS: atom_id res chain seq x y z
N MET A 1 -28.60 -36.12 -22.29
CA MET A 1 -27.54 -35.33 -21.59
C MET A 1 -27.86 -33.82 -21.58
N ARG A 2 -28.98 -33.39 -20.94
CA ARG A 2 -29.46 -31.98 -21.03
C ARG A 2 -30.34 -31.55 -19.83
N ARG A 3 -29.89 -31.72 -18.58
CA ARG A 3 -30.66 -31.29 -17.38
C ARG A 3 -29.78 -30.84 -16.18
N ARG A 4 -28.81 -29.94 -16.39
CA ARG A 4 -28.01 -29.35 -15.28
C ARG A 4 -27.77 -27.83 -15.35
N LYS A 5 -28.44 -27.09 -16.25
CA LYS A 5 -28.16 -25.65 -16.46
C LYS A 5 -29.10 -24.66 -15.73
N ASN A 6 -30.17 -25.14 -15.08
CA ASN A 6 -31.21 -24.27 -14.50
C ASN A 6 -31.18 -24.11 -12.96
N ARG A 7 -30.19 -24.68 -12.26
CA ARG A 7 -30.12 -24.59 -10.78
C ARG A 7 -29.14 -23.54 -10.25
N THR A 8 -28.31 -22.95 -11.10
CA THR A 8 -27.33 -21.90 -10.73
C THR A 8 -27.86 -20.48 -10.91
N SER A 9 -28.89 -20.26 -11.75
CA SER A 9 -29.47 -18.93 -11.95
C SER A 9 -30.47 -18.50 -10.88
N SER A 10 -31.03 -19.44 -10.09
CA SER A 10 -31.95 -19.12 -9.00
C SER A 10 -31.26 -18.76 -7.69
N PHE A 11 -29.99 -19.17 -7.51
CA PHE A 11 -29.19 -18.84 -6.33
C PHE A 11 -28.65 -17.40 -6.42
N CYS A 12 -28.20 -16.98 -7.61
CA CYS A 12 -27.69 -15.63 -7.85
C CYS A 12 -28.75 -14.51 -7.70
N ARG A 13 -30.04 -14.82 -7.85
CA ARG A 13 -31.13 -13.83 -7.81
C ARG A 13 -31.62 -13.51 -6.38
N LYS A 14 -31.28 -14.33 -5.37
CA LYS A 14 -31.75 -14.13 -3.98
C LYS A 14 -30.76 -13.31 -3.12
N ASP A 15 -29.52 -13.18 -3.58
CA ASP A 15 -28.45 -12.35 -2.97
C ASP A 15 -28.36 -10.91 -3.54
N GLU A 16 -29.21 -10.53 -4.50
CA GLU A 16 -29.18 -9.21 -5.17
C GLU A 16 -29.75 -8.07 -4.31
N SER A 17 -30.70 -8.36 -3.39
CA SER A 17 -31.39 -7.31 -2.62
C SER A 17 -30.60 -6.78 -1.42
N HIS A 18 -29.77 -7.62 -0.77
CA HIS A 18 -28.91 -7.20 0.34
C HIS A 18 -27.60 -6.57 -0.13
N SER A 19 -27.12 -6.97 -1.32
CA SER A 19 -25.89 -6.43 -1.91
C SER A 19 -26.06 -5.02 -2.50
N GLY A 20 -27.26 -4.64 -2.93
CA GLY A 20 -27.56 -3.27 -3.40
C GLY A 20 -27.42 -2.20 -2.31
N LEU A 21 -28.05 -2.40 -1.16
CA LEU A 21 -27.95 -1.47 -0.01
C LEU A 21 -26.52 -1.39 0.53
N ALA A 22 -25.83 -2.52 0.67
CA ALA A 22 -24.45 -2.56 1.11
C ALA A 22 -23.52 -1.81 0.15
N ARG A 23 -23.71 -1.95 -1.17
CA ARG A 23 -22.93 -1.20 -2.18
C ARG A 23 -23.16 0.30 -2.07
N VAL A 24 -24.41 0.73 -1.94
CA VAL A 24 -24.73 2.15 -1.77
C VAL A 24 -24.10 2.72 -0.49
N LEU A 25 -24.16 1.98 0.63
CA LEU A 25 -23.51 2.37 1.89
C LEU A 25 -21.97 2.45 1.75
N ILE A 26 -21.36 1.49 1.06
CA ILE A 26 -19.91 1.47 0.82
C ILE A 26 -19.50 2.63 -0.09
N GLU A 27 -20.25 2.92 -1.15
CA GLU A 27 -19.93 4.05 -2.04
C GLU A 27 -20.05 5.39 -1.33
N ARG A 28 -21.12 5.58 -0.54
CA ARG A 28 -21.30 6.81 0.24
C ARG A 28 -20.24 6.98 1.32
N SER A 29 -19.88 5.90 2.03
CA SER A 29 -18.81 5.95 3.02
C SER A 29 -17.43 6.17 2.39
N LYS A 30 -17.14 5.56 1.23
CA LYS A 30 -15.89 5.78 0.49
C LYS A 30 -15.67 7.25 0.14
N VAL A 31 -16.73 7.94 -0.29
CA VAL A 31 -16.67 9.38 -0.58
C VAL A 31 -16.28 10.17 0.68
N VAL A 32 -16.94 9.91 1.81
CA VAL A 32 -16.63 10.57 3.10
C VAL A 32 -15.20 10.25 3.56
N VAL A 33 -14.78 8.98 3.49
CA VAL A 33 -13.44 8.55 3.91
C VAL A 33 -12.35 9.20 3.07
N THR A 34 -12.52 9.22 1.75
CA THR A 34 -11.47 9.70 0.84
C THR A 34 -11.37 11.22 0.80
N ILE A 35 -12.49 11.94 0.94
CA ILE A 35 -12.53 13.41 0.85
C ILE A 35 -12.27 14.06 2.22
N LEU A 36 -12.75 13.46 3.32
CA LEU A 36 -12.68 14.07 4.65
C LEU A 36 -11.65 13.38 5.55
N LEU A 37 -11.81 12.07 5.79
CA LEU A 37 -11.00 11.37 6.82
C LEU A 37 -9.55 11.21 6.38
N LEU A 38 -9.30 10.89 5.12
CA LEU A 38 -7.95 10.63 4.62
C LEU A 38 -7.08 11.90 4.64
N PRO A 39 -7.55 13.07 4.12
CA PRO A 39 -6.79 14.32 4.24
C PRO A 39 -6.59 14.76 5.70
N ALA A 40 -7.62 14.62 6.54
CA ALA A 40 -7.51 14.93 7.97
C ALA A 40 -6.48 14.03 8.67
N PHE A 41 -6.44 12.74 8.33
CA PHE A 41 -5.45 11.78 8.85
C PHE A 41 -4.02 12.17 8.45
N PHE A 42 -3.79 12.51 7.19
CA PHE A 42 -2.48 12.97 6.74
C PHE A 42 -2.06 14.30 7.37
N ALA A 43 -3.00 15.23 7.56
CA ALA A 43 -2.73 16.47 8.29
C ALA A 43 -2.33 16.21 9.75
N PHE A 44 -3.05 15.32 10.44
CA PHE A 44 -2.73 14.92 11.81
C PHE A 44 -1.35 14.24 11.93
N ALA A 45 -1.07 13.28 11.06
CA ALA A 45 0.23 12.62 11.01
C ALA A 45 1.37 13.61 10.68
N GLY A 46 1.12 14.54 9.76
CA GLY A 46 2.06 15.62 9.41
C GLY A 46 2.35 16.55 10.59
N MET A 47 1.34 17.01 11.32
CA MET A 47 1.52 17.86 12.51
C MET A 47 2.32 17.17 13.63
N ARG A 48 2.20 15.84 13.77
CA ARG A 48 3.01 15.06 14.72
C ARG A 48 4.46 14.86 14.26
N THR A 49 4.73 15.02 12.97
CA THR A 49 6.05 14.84 12.38
C THR A 49 6.91 16.06 12.66
N ARG A 50 7.89 15.94 13.55
CA ARG A 50 8.79 17.03 13.94
C ARG A 50 10.13 16.87 13.23
N ILE A 51 10.24 17.45 12.05
CA ILE A 51 11.42 17.37 11.17
C ILE A 51 12.66 18.00 11.84
N ASP A 52 12.45 18.97 12.72
CA ASP A 52 13.49 19.65 13.51
C ASP A 52 14.32 18.69 14.39
N LEU A 53 13.72 17.56 14.80
CA LEU A 53 14.40 16.51 15.56
C LEU A 53 15.44 15.74 14.73
N VAL A 54 15.32 15.76 13.40
CA VAL A 54 16.29 15.17 12.47
C VAL A 54 17.27 16.26 12.04
N SER A 55 17.93 16.89 13.01
CA SER A 55 18.94 17.92 12.78
C SER A 55 20.34 17.28 12.80
N GLY A 56 20.98 17.24 11.62
CA GLY A 56 22.36 16.78 11.46
C GLY A 56 22.57 15.85 10.27
N ALA A 57 23.64 16.05 9.51
CA ALA A 57 23.97 15.25 8.32
C ALA A 57 24.12 13.75 8.61
N SER A 58 24.59 13.39 9.82
CA SER A 58 24.70 12.00 10.27
C SER A 58 23.32 11.32 10.43
N SER A 59 22.34 12.01 11.02
CA SER A 59 20.98 11.49 11.20
C SER A 59 20.27 11.27 9.86
N TRP A 60 20.50 12.17 8.90
CA TRP A 60 20.00 12.02 7.52
C TRP A 60 20.68 10.86 6.79
N ALA A 61 21.99 10.64 6.98
CA ALA A 61 22.70 9.49 6.41
C ALA A 61 22.18 8.16 6.96
N ILE A 62 21.94 8.08 8.27
CA ILE A 62 21.33 6.89 8.91
C ILE A 62 19.91 6.67 8.38
N CYS A 63 19.12 7.73 8.25
CA CYS A 63 17.77 7.64 7.69
C CYS A 63 17.80 7.10 6.25
N ALA A 64 18.71 7.62 5.41
CA ALA A 64 18.90 7.14 4.04
C ALA A 64 19.33 5.66 3.99
N LEU A 65 20.23 5.25 4.89
CA LEU A 65 20.66 3.86 4.99
C LEU A 65 19.49 2.93 5.38
N ILE A 66 18.68 3.32 6.36
CA ILE A 66 17.49 2.57 6.78
C ILE A 66 16.51 2.43 5.62
N VAL A 67 16.24 3.53 4.89
CA VAL A 67 15.36 3.52 3.72
C VAL A 67 15.87 2.52 2.69
N LEU A 68 17.17 2.58 2.36
CA LEU A 68 17.79 1.74 1.34
C LEU A 68 17.75 0.26 1.74
N VAL A 69 18.14 -0.07 2.97
CA VAL A 69 18.11 -1.46 3.47
C VAL A 69 16.67 -1.99 3.52
N ALA A 70 15.72 -1.19 4.00
CA ALA A 70 14.33 -1.62 4.12
C ALA A 70 13.64 -1.79 2.74
N THR A 71 13.92 -0.89 1.79
CA THR A 71 13.42 -1.03 0.41
C THR A 71 14.07 -2.22 -0.30
N ALA A 72 15.39 -2.37 -0.21
CA ALA A 72 16.11 -3.50 -0.81
C ALA A 72 15.67 -4.84 -0.20
N GLY A 73 15.47 -4.90 1.11
CA GLY A 73 14.99 -6.10 1.80
C GLY A 73 13.58 -6.51 1.37
N LYS A 74 12.63 -5.55 1.36
CA LYS A 74 11.25 -5.81 0.92
C LYS A 74 11.18 -6.16 -0.56
N PHE A 75 11.85 -5.38 -1.42
CA PHE A 75 11.88 -5.61 -2.87
C PHE A 75 12.59 -6.92 -3.20
N GLY A 76 13.79 -7.15 -2.66
CA GLY A 76 14.60 -8.34 -2.93
C GLY A 76 13.94 -9.61 -2.42
N GLY A 77 13.43 -9.61 -1.18
CA GLY A 77 12.75 -10.78 -0.61
C GLY A 77 11.51 -11.19 -1.40
N THR A 78 10.70 -10.21 -1.81
CA THR A 78 9.47 -10.46 -2.59
C THR A 78 9.79 -10.83 -4.04
N PHE A 79 10.81 -10.24 -4.64
CA PHE A 79 11.29 -10.60 -5.97
C PHE A 79 11.78 -12.05 -6.01
N ILE A 80 12.64 -12.46 -5.07
CA ILE A 80 13.14 -13.83 -4.99
C ILE A 80 11.99 -14.80 -4.76
N ALA A 81 11.08 -14.52 -3.81
CA ALA A 81 9.91 -15.34 -3.55
C ALA A 81 9.01 -15.49 -4.80
N ALA A 82 8.77 -14.40 -5.53
CA ALA A 82 8.00 -14.42 -6.77
C ALA A 82 8.70 -15.21 -7.90
N ARG A 83 10.03 -15.19 -7.94
CA ARG A 83 10.80 -15.99 -8.91
C ARG A 83 10.75 -17.48 -8.59
N VAL A 84 10.81 -17.84 -7.30
CA VAL A 84 10.69 -19.24 -6.85
C VAL A 84 9.28 -19.80 -7.14
N THR A 85 8.24 -18.97 -7.09
CA THR A 85 6.87 -19.37 -7.46
C THR A 85 6.60 -19.37 -8.96
N GLY A 86 7.61 -19.09 -9.80
CA GLY A 86 7.53 -19.21 -11.25
C GLY A 86 6.98 -17.97 -11.98
N LEU A 87 6.84 -16.81 -11.32
CA LEU A 87 6.40 -15.60 -12.00
C LEU A 87 7.48 -15.07 -12.94
N ALA A 88 7.05 -14.55 -14.09
CA ALA A 88 7.93 -13.84 -15.02
C ALA A 88 8.65 -12.68 -14.31
N SER A 89 9.92 -12.45 -14.63
CA SER A 89 10.76 -11.43 -13.96
C SER A 89 10.13 -10.04 -13.94
N ARG A 90 9.36 -9.69 -14.97
CA ARG A 90 8.60 -8.42 -15.02
C ARG A 90 7.51 -8.36 -13.95
N ALA A 91 6.68 -9.41 -13.84
CA ALA A 91 5.63 -9.49 -12.82
C ALA A 91 6.22 -9.56 -11.40
N ALA A 92 7.33 -10.29 -11.23
CA ALA A 92 8.05 -10.34 -9.96
C ALA A 92 8.59 -8.96 -9.53
N ALA A 93 9.17 -8.19 -10.47
CA ALA A 93 9.64 -6.83 -10.21
C ALA A 93 8.47 -5.89 -9.87
N SER A 94 7.36 -5.96 -10.60
CA SER A 94 6.17 -5.16 -10.30
C SER A 94 5.61 -5.44 -8.92
N LEU A 95 5.53 -6.72 -8.54
CA LEU A 95 5.09 -7.12 -7.20
C LEU A 95 6.03 -6.60 -6.12
N GLY A 96 7.34 -6.71 -6.33
CA GLY A 96 8.32 -6.20 -5.37
C GLY A 96 8.24 -4.68 -5.18
N ILE A 97 7.98 -3.93 -6.25
CA ILE A 97 7.76 -2.49 -6.16
C ILE A 97 6.44 -2.20 -5.43
N LEU A 98 5.35 -2.90 -5.75
CA LEU A 98 4.06 -2.74 -5.07
C LEU A 98 4.11 -3.04 -3.57
N MET A 99 4.99 -3.95 -3.13
CA MET A 99 5.14 -4.26 -1.71
C MET A 99 5.68 -3.09 -0.87
N ASN A 100 6.23 -2.06 -1.53
CA ASN A 100 6.70 -0.85 -0.89
C ASN A 100 5.62 0.25 -0.76
N THR A 101 4.39 0.07 -1.28
CA THR A 101 3.28 1.04 -1.16
C THR A 101 2.61 1.02 0.23
N ARG A 102 3.41 1.02 1.30
CA ARG A 102 2.93 1.14 2.68
C ARG A 102 2.79 2.62 3.05
N GLY A 103 1.68 3.22 2.67
CA GLY A 103 1.34 4.59 3.06
C GLY A 103 0.49 4.61 4.32
N LEU A 104 -0.82 4.43 4.12
CA LEU A 104 -1.83 4.64 5.15
C LEU A 104 -1.66 3.71 6.37
N MET A 105 -1.57 2.39 6.15
CA MET A 105 -1.49 1.42 7.25
C MET A 105 -0.24 1.61 8.12
N GLU A 106 0.88 1.98 7.52
CA GLU A 106 2.13 2.22 8.24
C GLU A 106 2.02 3.47 9.12
N LEU A 107 1.46 4.55 8.59
CA LEU A 107 1.22 5.77 9.36
C LEU A 107 0.26 5.54 10.55
N ILE A 108 -0.77 4.70 10.40
CA ILE A 108 -1.68 4.37 11.52
C ILE A 108 -0.90 3.64 12.61
N VAL A 109 -0.14 2.60 12.25
CA VAL A 109 0.65 1.82 13.21
C VAL A 109 1.70 2.70 13.91
N LEU A 110 2.36 3.60 13.17
CA LEU A 110 3.33 4.53 13.74
C LEU A 110 2.69 5.50 14.74
N ASN A 111 1.49 6.01 14.45
CA ASN A 111 0.76 6.88 15.39
C ASN A 111 0.44 6.12 16.68
N ILE A 112 -0.10 4.90 16.56
CA ILE A 112 -0.40 4.07 17.74
C ILE A 112 0.89 3.73 18.51
N GLY A 113 1.99 3.40 17.82
CA GLY A 113 3.27 3.09 18.45
C GLY A 113 3.91 4.29 19.17
N LEU A 114 3.72 5.51 18.65
CA LEU A 114 4.12 6.74 19.32
C LEU A 114 3.24 7.02 20.54
N ASP A 115 1.92 6.82 20.43
CA ASP A 115 0.98 7.00 21.53
C ASP A 115 1.21 5.99 22.68
N LEU A 116 1.64 4.77 22.35
CA LEU A 116 2.06 3.75 23.32
C LEU A 116 3.48 3.99 23.87
N GLY A 117 4.22 4.97 23.36
CA GLY A 117 5.61 5.25 23.76
C GLY A 117 6.63 4.19 23.33
N VAL A 118 6.26 3.26 22.45
CA VAL A 118 7.14 2.21 21.92
C VAL A 118 8.19 2.80 20.97
N ILE A 119 7.85 3.90 20.28
CA ILE A 119 8.68 4.55 19.27
C ILE A 119 8.94 6.00 19.70
N SER A 120 10.20 6.44 19.62
CA SER A 120 10.54 7.84 19.92
C SER A 120 10.06 8.80 18.82
N PRO A 121 9.82 10.09 19.13
CA PRO A 121 9.40 11.08 18.12
C PRO A 121 10.37 11.23 16.93
N VAL A 122 11.66 10.97 17.17
CA VAL A 122 12.70 10.99 16.13
C VAL A 122 12.52 9.81 15.17
N LEU A 123 12.37 8.59 15.71
CA LEU A 123 12.14 7.38 14.90
C LEU A 123 10.81 7.45 14.16
N PHE A 124 9.76 7.99 14.79
CA PHE A 124 8.48 8.26 14.13
C PHE A 124 8.69 9.13 12.88
N THR A 125 9.40 10.25 13.04
CA THR A 125 9.67 11.19 11.94
C THR A 125 10.48 10.53 10.81
N MET A 126 11.52 9.77 11.14
CA MET A 126 12.33 9.04 10.16
C MET A 126 11.51 8.00 9.38
N MET A 127 10.65 7.24 10.06
CA MET A 127 9.81 6.21 9.43
C MET A 127 8.71 6.83 8.56
N VAL A 128 8.11 7.95 8.99
CA VAL A 128 7.16 8.72 8.17
C VAL A 128 7.83 9.23 6.90
N LEU A 129 9.03 9.84 7.02
CA LEU A 129 9.79 10.32 5.87
C LEU A 129 10.17 9.19 4.91
N MET A 130 10.61 8.05 5.44
CA MET A 130 10.88 6.85 4.64
C MET A 130 9.65 6.40 3.85
N ALA A 131 8.51 6.25 4.54
CA ALA A 131 7.27 5.76 3.91
C ALA A 131 6.80 6.69 2.79
N LEU A 132 6.87 8.00 3.01
CA LEU A 132 6.53 9.01 1.99
C LEU A 132 7.52 8.99 0.83
N ALA A 133 8.82 9.04 1.09
CA ALA A 133 9.85 9.02 0.06
C ALA A 133 9.75 7.75 -0.82
N THR A 134 9.54 6.60 -0.18
CA THR A 134 9.41 5.32 -0.89
C THR A 134 8.11 5.26 -1.70
N THR A 135 7.00 5.78 -1.18
CA THR A 135 5.71 5.82 -1.92
C THR A 135 5.80 6.73 -3.14
N ILE A 136 6.44 7.89 -3.00
CA ILE A 136 6.69 8.82 -4.12
C ILE A 136 7.62 8.17 -5.15
N ALA A 137 8.68 7.49 -4.71
CA ALA A 137 9.63 6.79 -5.59
C ALA A 137 9.03 5.55 -6.27
N THR A 138 8.04 4.90 -5.66
CA THR A 138 7.38 3.72 -6.20
C THR A 138 6.67 4.01 -7.53
N THR A 139 5.93 5.12 -7.63
CA THR A 139 5.20 5.50 -8.84
C THR A 139 6.09 5.57 -10.11
N PRO A 140 7.21 6.31 -10.13
CA PRO A 140 8.11 6.33 -11.28
C PRO A 140 8.88 5.00 -11.46
N LEU A 141 9.20 4.28 -10.38
CA LEU A 141 9.83 2.96 -10.49
C LEU A 141 8.92 1.95 -11.21
N VAL A 142 7.62 1.92 -10.88
CA VAL A 142 6.66 1.06 -11.58
C VAL A 142 6.59 1.45 -13.05
N ASP A 143 6.46 2.74 -13.35
CA ASP A 143 6.30 3.19 -14.74
C ASP A 143 7.54 2.87 -15.59
N LEU A 144 8.74 3.02 -15.01
CA LEU A 144 10.01 2.74 -15.69
C LEU A 144 10.31 1.25 -15.85
N LEU A 145 10.15 0.45 -14.77
CA LEU A 145 10.45 -0.99 -14.83
C LEU A 145 9.31 -1.81 -15.46
N VAL A 146 8.11 -1.24 -15.54
CA VAL A 146 6.90 -1.95 -15.97
C VAL A 146 6.06 -1.15 -16.99
N PRO A 147 6.60 -0.81 -18.19
CA PRO A 147 5.82 -0.10 -19.22
C PRO A 147 4.65 -0.91 -19.81
N GLY A 148 4.42 -2.17 -19.39
CA GLY A 148 3.63 -3.16 -20.12
C GLY A 148 2.53 -3.92 -19.37
N LEU A 149 2.31 -3.67 -18.06
CA LEU A 149 1.35 -4.49 -17.28
C LEU A 149 -0.13 -4.29 -17.67
N VAL A 150 -0.47 -3.18 -18.34
CA VAL A 150 -1.82 -2.95 -18.86
C VAL A 150 -2.19 -3.94 -19.99
N ARG A 151 -1.21 -4.64 -20.59
CA ARG A 151 -1.45 -5.60 -21.68
C ARG A 151 -1.57 -7.07 -21.25
N TYR A 152 -1.45 -7.39 -19.95
CA TYR A 152 -1.52 -8.78 -19.47
C TYR A 152 -2.96 -9.33 -19.31
N ASN A 153 -4.01 -8.51 -19.41
CA ASN A 153 -5.39 -8.99 -19.24
C ASN A 153 -6.18 -9.08 -20.56
N ARG A 154 -5.76 -9.97 -21.46
CA ARG A 154 -6.65 -10.57 -22.47
C ARG A 154 -6.66 -12.09 -22.31
N PRO A 155 -7.73 -12.70 -21.75
CA PRO A 155 -7.96 -14.11 -22.01
C PRO A 155 -8.36 -14.28 -23.49
N ALA A 156 -7.67 -15.18 -24.19
CA ALA A 156 -8.06 -15.67 -25.51
C ALA A 156 -9.25 -16.64 -25.38
#